data_AF-A0A928NGP0-F1
#
_entry.id   AF-A0A928NGP0-F1
#
_cell.length_a   1.000
_cell.length_b   1.000
_cell.length_c   1.000
_cell.angle_alpha   90.00
_cell.angle_beta   90.00
_cell.angle_gamma   90.00
#
_symmetry.space_group_name_H-M   'P 1'
#
loop_
_entity.id
_entity.type
_entity.pdbx_description
1 polymer ?
#
loop_
_entity_poly.entity_id
_entity_poly.type
_entity_poly.pdbx_seq_one_letter_code
_entity_poly.pdbx_strand_id
1 'polypeptide(L)'
;MKKSIISIISIVSVLISSFSVSAAEVPRESAPCNASSEAIVFVESCIGDVLTEVQNGLGYSDARAKSNRIFFDAFIKGQTNGYSYGELVDIANCAIWQYRDMYLRPAFYANNLEKVRTIIGPVIEDYKSGKITYAEAEFNARNRIYQSVKPDFNPDVEYMKDPLSRDIPPIDNSLFILARKLILESK
;
A
#
# COMPACT_ATOMS: atom_id res chain seq x y z
N MET A 1 -46.88 14.94 51.81
CA MET A 1 -47.36 15.34 50.47
C MET A 1 -46.17 15.73 49.62
N LYS A 2 -46.09 15.18 48.41
CA LYS A 2 -45.07 15.37 47.37
C LYS A 2 -44.79 16.84 47.05
N LYS A 3 -43.55 17.13 46.60
CA LYS A 3 -43.15 17.99 45.45
C LYS A 3 -41.61 18.13 45.46
N SER A 4 -40.91 17.20 44.83
CA SER A 4 -40.36 17.29 43.47
C SER A 4 -39.04 18.07 43.40
N ILE A 5 -37.96 17.28 43.31
CA ILE A 5 -36.60 17.65 42.90
C ILE A 5 -36.66 18.17 41.47
N ILE A 6 -36.11 19.36 41.20
CA ILE A 6 -35.81 19.81 39.84
C ILE A 6 -34.32 20.14 39.81
N SER A 7 -33.53 19.12 39.45
CA SER A 7 -32.15 19.29 39.03
C SER A 7 -32.17 19.69 37.55
N ILE A 8 -31.64 20.86 37.23
CA ILE A 8 -31.51 21.35 35.85
C ILE A 8 -30.34 20.60 35.22
N ILE A 9 -30.65 19.59 34.41
CA ILE A 9 -29.68 18.90 33.56
C ILE A 9 -29.48 19.77 32.33
N SER A 10 -28.36 20.49 32.28
CA SER A 10 -27.88 21.14 31.05
C SER A 10 -27.38 20.07 30.08
N ILE A 11 -28.17 19.75 29.06
CA ILE A 11 -27.74 19.03 27.86
C ILE A 11 -27.13 20.07 26.92
N VAL A 12 -25.81 20.08 26.78
CA VAL A 12 -25.16 20.72 25.62
C VAL A 12 -24.09 19.79 25.09
N SER A 13 -24.51 19.08 24.04
CA SER A 13 -23.77 18.69 22.84
C SER A 13 -22.29 18.33 22.98
N VAL A 14 -22.02 17.03 22.89
CA VAL A 14 -20.73 16.49 22.46
C VAL A 14 -20.34 17.20 21.16
N LEU A 15 -19.27 17.99 21.21
CA LEU A 15 -18.54 18.36 20.01
C LEU A 15 -18.12 17.06 19.34
N ILE A 16 -18.81 16.69 18.26
CA ILE A 16 -18.26 15.79 17.28
C ILE A 16 -17.07 16.56 16.74
N SER A 17 -15.88 16.21 17.19
CA SER A 17 -14.64 16.57 16.52
C SER A 17 -14.85 16.14 15.08
N SER A 18 -15.15 17.10 14.21
CA SER A 18 -15.06 16.93 12.78
C SER A 18 -13.58 16.69 12.51
N PHE A 19 -13.17 15.42 12.63
CA PHE A 19 -11.99 14.96 11.93
C PHE A 19 -12.26 15.38 10.49
N SER A 20 -11.49 16.35 10.00
CA SER A 20 -11.20 16.38 8.58
C SER A 20 -10.74 14.96 8.27
N VAL A 21 -11.61 14.16 7.65
CA VAL A 21 -11.23 12.86 7.10
C VAL A 21 -10.09 13.21 6.16
N SER A 22 -8.86 12.98 6.59
CA SER A 22 -7.71 13.04 5.68
C SER A 22 -8.10 12.10 4.55
N ALA A 23 -8.07 12.60 3.32
CA ALA A 23 -8.31 11.75 2.16
C ALA A 23 -7.43 10.51 2.32
N ALA A 24 -7.98 9.33 2.03
CA ALA A 24 -7.25 8.09 2.13
C ALA A 24 -5.93 8.20 1.33
N GLU A 25 -4.80 8.08 2.02
CA GLU A 25 -3.47 8.29 1.45
C GLU A 25 -2.98 7.05 0.68
N VAL A 26 -2.14 7.25 -0.32
CA VAL A 26 -1.48 6.17 -1.05
C VAL A 26 -0.37 5.63 -0.15
N PRO A 27 -0.39 4.34 0.22
CA PRO A 27 0.66 3.77 1.06
C PRO A 27 2.00 3.83 0.33
N ARG A 28 3.02 4.41 0.97
CA ARG A 28 4.33 4.63 0.33
C ARG A 28 5.02 3.31 -0.03
N GLU A 29 4.78 2.26 0.76
CA GLU A 29 5.23 0.89 0.47
C GLU A 29 4.60 0.26 -0.78
N SER A 30 3.46 0.78 -1.25
CA SER A 30 2.78 0.30 -2.45
C SER A 30 3.32 0.94 -3.72
N ALA A 31 3.81 2.18 -3.64
CA ALA A 31 4.17 2.98 -4.80
C ALA A 31 5.30 2.32 -5.61
N PRO A 32 5.25 2.31 -6.95
CA PRO A 32 6.35 1.84 -7.79
C PRO A 32 7.69 2.48 -7.39
N CYS A 33 8.80 1.74 -7.52
CA CYS A 33 10.13 2.22 -7.08
C CYS A 33 10.63 3.46 -7.83
N ASN A 34 10.10 3.72 -9.01
CA ASN A 34 10.41 4.88 -9.86
C ASN A 34 9.36 6.01 -9.75
N ALA A 35 8.32 5.86 -8.93
CA ALA A 35 7.31 6.89 -8.75
C ALA A 35 7.88 8.07 -7.95
N SER A 36 7.76 9.28 -8.50
CA SER A 36 8.13 10.50 -7.78
C SER A 36 7.14 10.78 -6.63
N SER A 37 7.61 11.48 -5.60
CA SER A 37 6.75 11.90 -4.48
C SER A 37 5.59 12.75 -4.97
N GLU A 38 5.84 13.62 -5.95
CA GLU A 38 4.87 14.52 -6.57
C GLU A 38 3.82 13.74 -7.37
N ALA A 39 4.22 12.68 -8.09
CA ALA A 39 3.27 11.80 -8.79
C ALA A 39 2.36 11.06 -7.80
N ILE A 40 2.91 10.59 -6.68
CA ILE A 40 2.12 9.93 -5.63
C ILE A 40 1.09 10.90 -5.05
N VAL A 41 1.50 12.12 -4.71
CA VAL A 41 0.59 13.16 -4.18
C VAL A 41 -0.49 13.54 -5.19
N PHE A 42 -0.13 13.63 -6.48
CA PHE A 42 -1.12 13.86 -7.53
C PHE A 42 -2.14 12.72 -7.61
N VAL A 43 -1.69 11.46 -7.55
CA VAL A 43 -2.58 10.29 -7.54
C VAL A 43 -3.47 10.29 -6.29
N GLU A 44 -2.92 10.56 -5.10
CA GLU A 44 -3.68 10.71 -3.84
C GLU A 44 -4.85 11.68 -4.02
N SER A 45 -4.59 12.85 -4.62
CA SER A 45 -5.62 13.86 -4.87
C SER A 45 -6.72 13.40 -5.84
N CYS A 46 -6.39 12.46 -6.75
CA CYS A 46 -7.31 11.95 -7.76
C CYS A 46 -8.17 10.78 -7.27
N ILE A 47 -7.63 9.91 -6.40
CA ILE A 47 -8.27 8.64 -6.04
C ILE A 47 -8.62 8.49 -4.55
N GLY A 48 -8.42 9.52 -3.73
CA GLY A 48 -8.73 9.46 -2.29
C GLY A 48 -10.16 9.00 -1.98
N ASP A 49 -11.15 9.44 -2.77
CA ASP A 49 -12.54 8.98 -2.65
C ASP A 49 -12.69 7.50 -3.01
N VAL A 50 -12.01 7.04 -4.07
CA VAL A 50 -12.00 5.64 -4.48
C VAL A 50 -11.38 4.75 -3.39
N LEU A 51 -10.29 5.19 -2.78
CA LEU A 51 -9.65 4.47 -1.67
C LEU A 51 -10.57 4.40 -0.45
N THR A 52 -11.30 5.47 -0.16
CA THR A 52 -12.34 5.49 0.89
C THR A 52 -13.49 4.52 0.57
N GLU A 53 -13.91 4.43 -0.69
CA GLU A 53 -14.91 3.43 -1.10
C GLU A 53 -14.38 1.99 -0.96
N VAL A 54 -13.10 1.73 -1.25
CA VAL A 54 -12.48 0.40 -1.03
C VAL A 54 -12.46 0.05 0.46
N GLN A 55 -12.12 1.00 1.33
CA GLN A 55 -12.23 0.80 2.79
C GLN A 55 -13.64 0.38 3.20
N ASN A 56 -14.65 0.91 2.49
CA ASN A 56 -16.07 0.68 2.76
C ASN A 56 -16.69 -0.48 1.95
N GLY A 57 -15.89 -1.34 1.32
CA GLY A 57 -16.38 -2.55 0.66
C GLY A 57 -16.33 -2.59 -0.86
N LEU A 58 -15.85 -1.54 -1.53
CA LEU A 58 -15.75 -1.54 -3.00
C LEU A 58 -14.71 -2.56 -3.48
N GLY A 59 -15.14 -3.47 -4.36
CA GLY A 59 -14.28 -4.50 -4.92
C GLY A 59 -13.14 -3.95 -5.78
N TYR A 60 -12.03 -4.70 -5.85
CA TYR A 60 -10.81 -4.30 -6.57
C TYR A 60 -11.05 -3.93 -8.04
N SER A 61 -11.80 -4.75 -8.77
CA SER A 61 -12.06 -4.50 -10.20
C SER A 61 -12.85 -3.20 -10.42
N ASP A 62 -13.84 -2.94 -9.57
CA ASP A 62 -14.66 -1.73 -9.66
C ASP A 62 -13.87 -0.49 -9.26
N ALA A 63 -13.06 -0.58 -8.21
CA ALA A 63 -12.16 0.49 -7.79
C ALA A 63 -11.17 0.86 -8.91
N ARG A 64 -10.57 -0.13 -9.57
CA ARG A 64 -9.69 0.10 -10.74
C ARG A 64 -10.42 0.72 -11.92
N ALA A 65 -11.64 0.29 -12.20
CA ALA A 65 -12.43 0.88 -13.27
C ALA A 65 -12.72 2.36 -12.99
N LYS A 66 -13.08 2.70 -11.74
CA LYS A 66 -13.29 4.09 -11.30
C LYS A 66 -12.02 4.93 -11.41
N SER A 67 -10.89 4.46 -10.86
CA SER A 67 -9.62 5.21 -10.92
C SER A 67 -9.14 5.40 -12.36
N ASN A 68 -9.24 4.37 -13.21
CA ASN A 68 -8.86 4.48 -14.63
C ASN A 68 -9.71 5.51 -15.37
N ARG A 69 -11.01 5.58 -15.10
CA ARG A 69 -11.89 6.60 -15.69
C ARG A 69 -11.45 8.01 -15.29
N ILE A 70 -11.09 8.22 -14.03
CA ILE A 70 -10.60 9.51 -13.53
C ILE A 70 -9.33 9.92 -14.28
N PHE A 71 -8.35 9.03 -14.37
CA PHE A 71 -7.09 9.35 -15.06
C PHE A 71 -7.25 9.48 -16.57
N PHE A 72 -8.12 8.70 -17.19
CA PHE A 72 -8.37 8.80 -18.63
C PHE A 72 -8.99 10.15 -18.97
N ASP A 73 -9.96 10.60 -18.18
CA ASP A 73 -10.58 11.92 -18.32
C ASP A 73 -9.55 13.05 -18.10
N ALA A 74 -8.70 12.95 -17.07
CA ALA A 74 -7.62 13.90 -16.85
C ALA A 74 -6.62 13.90 -18.03
N PHE A 75 -6.29 12.75 -18.58
CA PHE A 75 -5.37 12.61 -19.71
C PHE A 75 -5.89 13.27 -20.97
N ILE A 76 -7.13 13.00 -21.38
CA ILE A 76 -7.72 13.62 -22.57
C ILE A 76 -7.91 15.14 -22.41
N LYS A 77 -8.02 15.64 -21.16
CA LYS A 77 -8.09 17.06 -20.84
C LYS A 77 -6.72 17.73 -20.66
N GLY A 78 -5.62 16.98 -20.73
CA GLY A 78 -4.27 17.51 -20.49
C GLY A 78 -4.01 17.92 -19.03
N GLN A 79 -4.73 17.33 -18.07
CA GLN A 79 -4.72 17.66 -16.64
C GLN A 79 -3.89 16.70 -15.79
N THR A 80 -2.96 15.94 -16.39
CA THR A 80 -2.13 14.94 -15.67
C THR A 80 -0.85 15.52 -15.08
N ASN A 81 -0.70 16.86 -15.07
CA ASN A 81 0.50 17.54 -14.59
C ASN A 81 1.82 17.03 -15.24
N GLY A 82 1.74 16.62 -16.50
CA GLY A 82 2.88 16.07 -17.25
C GLY A 82 3.15 14.57 -17.04
N TYR A 83 2.45 13.92 -16.10
CA TYR A 83 2.57 12.48 -15.89
C TYR A 83 1.85 11.68 -16.96
N SER A 84 2.38 10.50 -17.28
CA SER A 84 1.76 9.60 -18.24
C SER A 84 0.55 8.89 -17.63
N TYR A 85 -0.44 8.55 -18.45
CA TYR A 85 -1.60 7.76 -18.00
C TYR A 85 -1.16 6.44 -17.34
N GLY A 86 -0.17 5.75 -17.90
CA GLY A 86 0.35 4.48 -17.35
C GLY A 86 0.94 4.64 -15.95
N GLU A 87 1.77 5.67 -15.75
CA GLU A 87 2.39 5.96 -14.45
C GLU A 87 1.35 6.20 -13.35
N LEU A 88 0.34 7.03 -13.64
CA LEU A 88 -0.73 7.33 -12.70
C LEU A 88 -1.55 6.09 -12.34
N VAL A 89 -1.87 5.29 -13.36
CA VAL A 89 -2.62 4.03 -13.21
C VAL A 89 -1.84 3.00 -12.40
N ASP A 90 -0.53 2.91 -12.58
CA ASP A 90 0.32 1.96 -11.85
C ASP A 90 0.36 2.30 -10.35
N ILE A 91 0.59 3.57 -10.00
CA ILE A 91 0.55 4.04 -8.60
C ILE A 91 -0.81 3.73 -7.97
N ALA A 92 -1.91 4.08 -8.65
CA ALA A 92 -3.26 3.86 -8.15
C ALA A 92 -3.60 2.39 -7.96
N ASN A 93 -3.25 1.53 -8.92
CA ASN A 93 -3.55 0.10 -8.84
C ASN A 93 -2.81 -0.56 -7.67
N CYS A 94 -1.56 -0.18 -7.42
CA CYS A 94 -0.81 -0.65 -6.26
C CYS A 94 -1.47 -0.23 -4.94
N ALA A 95 -1.90 1.03 -4.83
CA ALA A 95 -2.61 1.53 -3.65
C ALA A 95 -3.93 0.77 -3.41
N ILE A 96 -4.75 0.63 -4.45
CA ILE A 96 -6.04 -0.09 -4.41
C ILE A 96 -5.83 -1.56 -4.04
N TRP A 97 -4.78 -2.20 -4.56
CA TRP A 97 -4.43 -3.58 -4.20
C TRP A 97 -4.13 -3.71 -2.71
N GLN A 98 -3.31 -2.80 -2.17
CA GLN A 98 -2.99 -2.81 -0.76
C GLN A 98 -4.23 -2.54 0.12
N TYR A 99 -5.05 -1.55 -0.26
CA TYR A 99 -6.30 -1.25 0.44
C TYR A 99 -7.26 -2.45 0.45
N ARG A 100 -7.41 -3.16 -0.67
CA ARG A 100 -8.19 -4.39 -0.72
C ARG A 100 -7.70 -5.39 0.32
N ASP A 101 -6.39 -5.57 0.46
CA ASP A 101 -5.84 -6.54 1.39
C ASP A 101 -6.05 -6.10 2.85
N MET A 102 -5.78 -4.83 3.14
CA MET A 102 -5.95 -4.25 4.47
C MET A 102 -7.41 -4.28 4.95
N TYR A 103 -8.35 -3.89 4.10
CA TYR A 103 -9.73 -3.61 4.53
C TYR A 103 -10.72 -4.72 4.15
N LEU A 104 -10.54 -5.37 3.00
CA LEU A 104 -11.46 -6.41 2.53
C LEU A 104 -10.98 -7.83 2.85
N ARG A 105 -9.68 -7.99 3.14
CA ARG A 105 -9.07 -9.30 3.47
C ARG A 105 -8.18 -9.22 4.72
N PRO A 106 -8.64 -8.64 5.84
CA PRO A 106 -7.78 -8.29 6.97
C PRO A 106 -7.03 -9.47 7.59
N ALA A 107 -7.66 -10.66 7.66
CA ALA A 107 -6.99 -11.86 8.16
C ALA A 107 -5.87 -12.34 7.21
N PHE A 108 -6.07 -12.25 5.90
CA PHE A 108 -5.05 -12.56 4.90
C PHE A 108 -3.87 -11.59 5.01
N TYR A 109 -4.16 -10.29 5.13
CA TYR A 109 -3.15 -9.25 5.31
C TYR A 109 -2.31 -9.48 6.58
N ALA A 110 -2.97 -9.70 7.73
CA ALA A 110 -2.28 -9.92 9.00
C ALA A 110 -1.39 -11.19 8.98
N ASN A 111 -1.90 -12.30 8.43
CA ASN A 111 -1.13 -13.53 8.31
C ASN A 111 0.10 -13.36 7.41
N ASN A 112 -0.05 -12.66 6.28
CA ASN A 112 1.08 -12.39 5.40
C ASN A 112 2.08 -11.41 6.00
N LEU A 113 1.63 -10.42 6.77
CA LEU A 113 2.52 -9.47 7.44
C LEU A 113 3.46 -10.20 8.40
N GLU A 114 2.93 -11.10 9.23
CA GLU A 114 3.74 -11.89 10.17
C GLU A 114 4.63 -12.92 9.47
N LYS A 115 4.13 -13.54 8.39
CA LYS A 115 4.95 -14.40 7.54
C LYS A 115 6.15 -13.64 6.96
N VAL A 116 5.92 -12.47 6.38
CA VAL A 116 6.99 -11.65 5.79
C VAL A 116 7.96 -11.19 6.87
N ARG A 117 7.46 -10.70 8.02
CA ARG A 117 8.28 -10.31 9.18
C ARG A 117 9.28 -11.40 9.57
N THR A 118 8.82 -12.66 9.59
CA THR A 118 9.67 -13.82 9.88
C THR A 118 10.73 -14.02 8.78
N ILE A 119 10.33 -13.99 7.51
CA ILE A 119 11.21 -14.22 6.36
C ILE A 119 12.34 -13.18 6.28
N ILE A 120 12.02 -11.90 6.53
CA ILE A 120 12.95 -10.78 6.31
C ILE A 120 13.57 -10.24 7.60
N GLY A 121 13.32 -10.87 8.76
CA GLY A 121 13.83 -10.42 10.06
C GLY A 121 15.32 -10.07 10.06
N PRO A 122 16.22 -10.94 9.55
CA PRO A 122 17.65 -10.59 9.43
C PRO A 122 17.94 -9.37 8.55
N VAL A 123 17.17 -9.16 7.48
CA VAL A 123 17.32 -8.00 6.58
C VAL A 123 16.93 -6.71 7.30
N ILE A 124 15.86 -6.75 8.10
CA ILE A 124 15.43 -5.62 8.93
C ILE A 124 16.53 -5.23 9.93
N GLU A 125 17.15 -6.19 10.61
CA GLU A 125 18.21 -5.91 11.58
C GLU A 125 19.48 -5.33 10.92
N ASP A 126 19.87 -5.85 9.75
CA ASP A 126 20.96 -5.28 8.95
C ASP A 126 20.63 -3.83 8.51
N TYR A 127 19.38 -3.54 8.13
CA TYR A 127 18.96 -2.18 7.73
C TYR A 127 18.90 -1.20 8.92
N LYS A 128 18.35 -1.65 10.05
CA LYS A 128 18.29 -0.88 11.31
C LYS A 128 19.66 -0.48 11.82
N SER A 129 20.61 -1.41 11.78
CA SER A 129 21.99 -1.17 12.20
C SER A 129 22.78 -0.27 11.24
N GLY A 130 22.21 0.07 10.07
CA GLY A 130 22.87 0.88 9.05
C GLY A 130 23.90 0.11 8.22
N LYS A 131 23.97 -1.22 8.36
CA LYS A 131 24.88 -2.08 7.59
C LYS A 131 24.53 -2.12 6.11
N ILE A 132 23.24 -1.97 5.78
CA ILE A 132 22.74 -1.92 4.40
C ILE A 132 21.85 -0.68 4.19
N THR A 133 21.84 -0.18 2.96
CA THR A 133 20.95 0.89 2.49
C THR A 133 19.51 0.39 2.32
N TYR A 134 18.58 1.32 2.11
CA TYR A 134 17.19 0.96 1.83
C TYR A 134 17.04 0.13 0.55
N ALA A 135 17.76 0.50 -0.51
CA ALA A 135 17.73 -0.21 -1.78
C ALA A 135 18.25 -1.65 -1.64
N GLU A 136 19.33 -1.85 -0.87
CA GLU A 136 19.84 -3.18 -0.54
C GLU A 136 18.86 -3.97 0.33
N ALA A 137 18.20 -3.32 1.30
CA ALA A 137 17.17 -3.97 2.12
C ALA A 137 15.97 -4.45 1.28
N GLU A 138 15.46 -3.62 0.37
CA GLU A 138 14.38 -4.01 -0.56
C GLU A 138 14.80 -5.18 -1.46
N PHE A 139 16.01 -5.14 -2.03
CA PHE A 139 16.52 -6.20 -2.88
C PHE A 139 16.70 -7.51 -2.10
N ASN A 140 17.33 -7.44 -0.93
CA ASN A 140 17.58 -8.61 -0.08
C ASN A 140 16.27 -9.22 0.43
N ALA A 141 15.29 -8.40 0.83
CA ALA A 141 13.97 -8.87 1.24
C ALA A 141 13.24 -9.62 0.11
N ARG A 142 13.29 -9.09 -1.12
CA ARG A 142 12.73 -9.75 -2.31
C ARG A 142 13.34 -11.13 -2.53
N ASN A 143 14.66 -11.23 -2.43
CA ASN A 143 15.38 -12.49 -2.60
C ASN A 143 15.02 -13.49 -1.49
N ARG A 144 14.94 -13.04 -0.23
CA ARG A 144 14.48 -13.89 0.89
C ARG A 144 13.07 -14.41 0.69
N ILE A 145 12.17 -13.60 0.12
CA ILE A 145 10.80 -14.02 -0.21
C ILE A 145 10.82 -15.11 -1.29
N TYR A 146 11.57 -14.94 -2.39
CA TYR A 146 11.71 -16.02 -3.39
C TYR A 146 12.31 -17.29 -2.79
N GLN A 147 13.34 -17.14 -1.96
CA GLN A 147 14.01 -18.24 -1.27
C GLN A 147 13.12 -18.97 -0.26
N SER A 148 12.07 -18.31 0.24
CA SER A 148 11.08 -18.95 1.12
C SER A 148 10.24 -20.03 0.42
N VAL A 149 10.15 -19.98 -0.91
CA VAL A 149 9.47 -20.98 -1.74
C VAL A 149 10.45 -21.88 -2.47
N LYS A 150 11.57 -21.31 -2.92
CA LYS A 150 12.64 -22.03 -3.64
C LYS A 150 13.98 -21.75 -2.98
N PRO A 151 14.43 -22.56 -2.00
CA PRO A 151 15.62 -22.28 -1.19
C PRO A 151 16.92 -22.09 -1.99
N ASP A 152 17.02 -22.68 -3.18
CA ASP A 152 18.15 -22.57 -4.10
C ASP A 152 18.00 -21.43 -5.12
N PHE A 153 16.98 -20.58 -4.99
CA PHE A 153 16.81 -19.40 -5.85
C PHE A 153 18.03 -18.48 -5.74
N ASN A 154 18.67 -18.27 -6.90
CA ASN A 154 19.83 -17.40 -7.04
C ASN A 154 19.52 -16.28 -8.05
N PRO A 155 19.33 -15.03 -7.59
CA PRO A 155 18.99 -13.91 -8.48
C PRO A 155 20.08 -13.63 -9.52
N ASP A 156 21.36 -13.87 -9.20
CA ASP A 156 22.48 -13.61 -10.12
C ASP A 156 22.40 -14.54 -11.33
N VAL A 157 21.98 -15.79 -11.11
CA VAL A 157 21.78 -16.77 -12.19
C VAL A 157 20.48 -16.50 -12.93
N GLU A 158 19.38 -16.30 -12.21
CA GLU A 158 18.05 -16.18 -12.84
C GLU A 158 17.91 -14.88 -13.65
N TYR A 159 18.51 -13.77 -13.22
CA TYR A 159 18.41 -12.50 -13.96
C TYR A 159 19.34 -12.41 -15.16
N MET A 160 20.37 -13.27 -15.25
CA MET A 160 21.19 -13.43 -16.45
C MET A 160 20.51 -14.24 -17.55
N LYS A 161 19.49 -15.05 -17.23
CA LYS A 161 18.73 -15.80 -18.23
C LYS A 161 17.82 -14.87 -19.03
N ASP A 162 17.50 -15.32 -20.24
CA ASP A 162 16.42 -14.73 -21.04
C ASP A 162 15.12 -14.66 -20.20
N PRO A 163 14.35 -13.56 -20.24
CA PRO A 163 13.12 -13.40 -19.46
C PRO A 163 12.13 -14.56 -19.59
N LEU A 164 12.06 -15.21 -20.77
CA LEU A 164 11.18 -16.35 -21.03
C LEU A 164 11.67 -17.66 -20.42
N SER A 165 12.92 -17.70 -19.96
CA SER A 165 13.61 -18.88 -19.43
C SER A 165 13.94 -18.77 -17.93
N ARG A 166 13.51 -17.68 -17.27
CA ARG A 166 13.73 -17.48 -15.84
C ARG A 166 12.83 -18.40 -15.04
N ASP A 167 13.40 -19.05 -14.04
CA ASP A 167 12.65 -19.89 -13.10
C ASP A 167 12.36 -19.09 -11.82
N ILE A 168 11.48 -18.08 -11.98
CA ILE A 168 11.07 -17.20 -10.88
C ILE A 168 9.96 -17.89 -10.07
N PRO A 169 10.13 -18.10 -8.76
CA PRO A 169 9.10 -18.72 -7.93
C PRO A 169 7.80 -17.92 -7.96
N PRO A 170 6.63 -18.58 -8.06
CA PRO A 170 5.34 -17.90 -8.02
C PRO A 170 5.07 -17.39 -6.61
N ILE A 171 5.13 -16.07 -6.43
CA ILE A 171 4.90 -15.38 -5.16
C ILE A 171 3.73 -14.41 -5.31
N ASP A 172 2.88 -14.32 -4.29
CA ASP A 172 1.86 -13.28 -4.22
C ASP A 172 2.53 -11.90 -4.03
N ASN A 173 2.28 -10.97 -4.94
CA ASN A 173 2.89 -9.65 -4.95
C ASN A 173 2.68 -8.85 -3.65
N SER A 174 1.63 -9.14 -2.89
CA SER A 174 1.40 -8.51 -1.58
C SER A 174 2.59 -8.70 -0.63
N LEU A 175 3.32 -9.82 -0.70
CA LEU A 175 4.47 -10.07 0.17
C LEU A 175 5.59 -9.05 -0.04
N PHE A 176 5.79 -8.56 -1.26
CA PHE A 176 6.79 -7.54 -1.54
C PHE A 176 6.39 -6.17 -0.99
N ILE A 177 5.10 -5.82 -1.08
CA ILE A 177 4.57 -4.57 -0.50
C ILE A 177 4.72 -4.61 1.03
N LEU A 178 4.37 -5.72 1.66
CA LEU A 178 4.51 -5.89 3.11
C LEU A 178 5.97 -5.88 3.56
N ALA A 179 6.90 -6.39 2.75
CA ALA A 179 8.32 -6.29 3.05
C ALA A 179 8.80 -4.84 3.07
N ARG A 180 8.39 -4.05 2.06
CA ARG A 180 8.71 -2.61 2.00
C ARG A 180 8.13 -1.87 3.19
N LYS A 181 6.88 -2.17 3.58
CA LYS A 181 6.25 -1.63 4.78
C LYS A 181 7.11 -1.85 6.03
N LEU A 182 7.47 -3.11 6.27
CA LEU A 182 8.25 -3.49 7.44
C LEU A 182 9.64 -2.85 7.47
N ILE A 183 10.27 -2.66 6.31
CA ILE A 183 11.56 -1.96 6.20
C ILE A 183 11.36 -0.46 6.50
N LEU A 184 10.36 0.18 5.91
CA LEU A 184 10.08 1.61 6.13
C LEU A 184 9.74 1.91 7.60
N GLU A 185 9.01 1.02 8.27
CA GLU A 185 8.64 1.14 9.69
C GLU A 185 9.77 0.76 10.66
N SER A 186 10.90 0.27 10.15
CA SER A 186 11.99 -0.20 11.01
C SER A 186 12.97 0.88 11.43
N LYS A 187 12.87 2.09 10.85
CA LYS A 187 13.69 3.26 11.21
C LYS A 187 12.86 4.37 11.83
#